data_AF-X1MEP4-F1
#
_entry.id   AF-X1MEP4-F1
#
_cell.length_a   1.000
_cell.length_b   1.000
_cell.length_c   1.000
_cell.angle_alpha   90.00
_cell.angle_beta   90.00
_cell.angle_gamma   90.00
#
_symmetry.space_group_name_H-M   'P 1'
#
loop_
_entity.id
_entity.type
_entity.pdbx_description
1 polymer ?
#
loop_
_entity_poly.entity_id
_entity_poly.type
_entity_poly.pdbx_seq_one_letter_code
_entity_poly.pdbx_strand_id
1 'polypeptide(L)' 'MVSERKISKIRKRDGRTVDFDQEKITKAVWAAAQAVGGRDRSLAERLSDQVVAILEQRFPAKTPTVENVQ' A
#
# COMPACT_ATOMS: atom_id res chain seq x y z
N MET A 1 -3.56 18.95 -2.89
CA MET A 1 -4.80 18.24 -3.28
C MET A 1 -4.71 16.85 -2.68
N VAL A 2 -5.54 16.52 -1.70
CA VAL A 2 -5.62 15.15 -1.18
C VAL A 2 -6.55 14.41 -2.14
N SER A 3 -5.99 13.58 -3.02
CA SER A 3 -6.82 12.69 -3.85
C SER A 3 -7.65 11.81 -2.93
N GLU A 4 -8.96 11.78 -3.18
CA GLU A 4 -9.90 10.94 -2.46
C GLU A 4 -9.50 9.47 -2.68
N ARG A 5 -9.06 8.79 -1.60
CA ARG A 5 -8.59 7.41 -1.72
C ARG A 5 -9.76 6.50 -2.05
N LYS A 6 -9.73 5.86 -3.22
CA LYS A 6 -10.84 5.01 -3.72
C LYS A 6 -10.79 3.59 -3.17
N ILE A 7 -9.63 3.14 -2.68
CA ILE A 7 -9.46 1.79 -2.13
C ILE A 7 -9.79 1.79 -0.64
N SER A 8 -10.84 1.06 -0.26
CA SER A 8 -11.27 0.90 1.13
C SER A 8 -11.05 -0.52 1.67
N LYS A 9 -10.87 -1.52 0.80
CA LYS A 9 -10.74 -2.94 1.16
C LYS A 9 -9.58 -3.61 0.43
N ILE A 10 -9.05 -4.67 1.03
CA ILE A 10 -8.04 -5.54 0.43
C ILE A 10 -8.36 -7.02 0.70
N ARG A 11 -8.14 -7.88 -0.30
CA ARG A 11 -8.32 -9.33 -0.15
C ARG A 11 -7.00 -10.00 0.21
N LYS A 12 -6.99 -10.69 1.34
CA LYS A 12 -5.87 -11.47 1.87
C LYS A 12 -5.72 -12.81 1.12
N ARG A 13 -4.56 -13.44 1.25
CA ARG A 13 -4.25 -14.74 0.60
C ARG A 13 -5.17 -15.87 1.04
N ASP A 14 -5.67 -15.81 2.27
CA ASP A 14 -6.64 -16.75 2.84
C ASP A 14 -8.09 -16.49 2.36
N GLY A 15 -8.28 -15.56 1.41
CA GLY A 15 -9.58 -15.20 0.86
C GLY A 15 -10.35 -14.14 1.66
N ARG A 16 -9.92 -13.78 2.88
CA ARG A 16 -10.61 -12.77 3.69
C ARG A 16 -10.49 -11.38 3.07
N THR A 17 -11.57 -10.61 3.14
CA THR A 17 -11.56 -9.19 2.79
C THR A 17 -11.51 -8.35 4.07
N VAL A 18 -10.53 -7.48 4.18
CA VAL A 18 -10.31 -6.61 5.34
C VAL A 18 -10.20 -5.16 4.90
N ASP A 19 -10.24 -4.22 5.84
CA ASP A 19 -10.00 -2.81 5.55
C ASP A 19 -8.60 -2.59 5.00
N PHE A 20 -8.53 -1.77 3.96
CA PHE A 20 -7.28 -1.31 3.40
C PHE A 20 -6.61 -0.35 4.39
N ASP A 21 -5.34 -0.61 4.68
CA ASP A 21 -4.53 0.19 5.59
C ASP A 21 -3.18 0.47 4.95
N GLN A 22 -3.02 1.68 4.42
CA GLN A 22 -1.80 2.12 3.75
C GLN A 22 -0.59 2.10 4.69
N GLU A 23 -0.78 2.27 6.01
CA GLU A 23 0.34 2.24 6.97
C GLU A 23 1.05 0.89 6.95
N LYS A 24 0.36 -0.20 6.58
CA LYS A 24 1.00 -1.52 6.40
C LYS A 24 1.97 -1.54 5.22
N ILE A 25 1.69 -0.82 4.14
CA ILE A 25 2.59 -0.67 2.99
C ILE A 25 3.79 0.18 3.42
N THR A 26 3.54 1.33 4.04
CA THR A 26 4.59 2.21 4.56
C THR A 26 5.55 1.47 5.48
N LYS A 27 5.02 0.72 6.46
CA LYS A 27 5.82 -0.09 7.39
C LYS A 27 6.64 -1.18 6.68
N ALA A 28 6.09 -1.82 5.66
CA ALA A 28 6.80 -2.85 4.89
C ALA A 28 7.98 -2.23 4.12
N VAL A 29 7.76 -1.11 3.43
CA VAL A 29 8.81 -0.37 2.71
C VAL A 29 9.87 0.14 3.69
N TRP A 30 9.44 0.69 4.82
CA TRP A 30 10.33 1.17 5.89
C TRP A 30 11.18 0.05 6.50
N ALA A 31 10.59 -1.12 6.75
CA ALA A 31 11.33 -2.28 7.25
C ALA A 31 12.37 -2.77 6.23
N ALA A 32 12.02 -2.81 4.95
CA ALA A 32 12.96 -3.15 3.88
C ALA A 32 14.10 -2.14 3.78
N ALA A 33 13.81 -0.84 3.86
CA ALA A 33 14.82 0.21 3.86
C ALA A 33 15.77 0.09 5.06
N GLN A 34 15.25 -0.14 6.26
CA GLN A 34 16.08 -0.32 7.47
C GLN A 34 16.99 -1.55 7.36
N ALA A 35 16.53 -2.65 6.76
CA ALA A 35 17.33 -3.86 6.56
C ALA A 35 18.59 -3.62 5.72
N VAL A 36 18.59 -2.57 4.87
CA VAL A 36 19.75 -2.15 4.06
C VAL A 36 20.41 -0.87 4.59
N GLY A 37 20.09 -0.44 5.81
CA GLY A 37 20.71 0.72 6.48
C GLY A 37 20.03 2.07 6.21
N GLY A 38 18.90 2.09 5.52
CA GLY A 38 18.09 3.29 5.27
C GLY A 38 17.40 3.81 6.53
N ARG A 39 17.28 5.16 6.63
CA ARG A 39 16.67 5.85 7.79
C ARG A 39 15.67 6.95 7.42
N ASP A 40 15.30 7.06 6.15
CA ASP A 40 14.29 8.02 5.71
C ASP A 40 12.88 7.40 5.66
N ARG A 41 12.10 7.64 6.72
CA ARG A 41 10.72 7.18 6.80
C ARG A 41 9.80 7.98 5.87
N SER A 42 10.12 9.26 5.64
CA SER A 42 9.35 10.12 4.74
C SER A 42 9.41 9.59 3.31
N LEU A 43 10.56 9.05 2.90
CA LEU A 43 10.68 8.36 1.62
C LEU A 43 9.77 7.12 1.54
N ALA A 44 9.68 6.32 2.61
CA ALA A 44 8.78 5.17 2.66
C ALA A 44 7.30 5.57 2.57
N GLU A 45 6.91 6.68 3.19
CA GLU A 45 5.56 7.25 3.08
C GLU A 45 5.25 7.69 1.63
N ARG A 46 6.18 8.39 0.98
CA ARG A 46 6.02 8.82 -0.42
C ARG A 46 5.94 7.63 -1.39
N LEU A 47 6.72 6.58 -1.17
CA LEU A 47 6.64 5.35 -1.96
C LEU A 47 5.31 4.64 -1.75
N SER A 48 4.83 4.60 -0.50
CA SER A 48 3.52 4.06 -0.16
C SER A 48 2.39 4.81 -0.89
N ASP A 49 2.45 6.14 -0.95
CA ASP A 49 1.48 6.95 -1.73
C ASP A 49 1.49 6.59 -3.23
N GLN A 50 2.67 6.37 -3.81
CA GLN A 50 2.80 5.94 -5.21
C GLN A 50 2.17 4.57 -5.45
N VAL A 51 2.37 3.62 -4.54
CA VAL A 51 1.73 2.30 -4.61
C VAL A 51 0.22 2.43 -4.58
N VAL A 52 -0.35 3.24 -3.68
CA VAL A 52 -1.80 3.48 -3.63
C VAL A 52 -2.31 4.08 -4.94
N ALA A 53 -1.64 5.09 -5.48
CA ALA A 53 -2.02 5.71 -6.76
C ALA A 53 -2.03 4.70 -7.91
N ILE A 54 -1.05 3.80 -7.99
CA ILE A 54 -0.99 2.74 -9.00
C ILE A 54 -2.13 1.74 -8.81
N LEU A 55 -2.40 1.33 -7.56
CA LEU A 55 -3.50 0.41 -7.26
C LEU A 55 -4.85 1.01 -7.64
N GLU A 56 -5.07 2.29 -7.36
CA GLU A 56 -6.32 2.98 -7.71
C GLU A 56 -6.53 3.07 -9.22
N GLN A 57 -5.45 3.28 -9.98
CA GLN A 57 -5.49 3.29 -11.45
C GLN A 57 -5.74 1.89 -12.03
N ARG A 58 -5.12 0.85 -11.47
CA ARG A 58 -5.22 -0.53 -11.98
C ARG A 58 -6.49 -1.25 -11.53
N PHE A 59 -7.05 -0.87 -10.38
CA PHE A 59 -8.21 -1.53 -9.77
C PHE A 59 -9.33 -0.56 -9.38
N PRO A 60 -9.84 0.27 -10.32
CA PRO A 60 -10.79 1.35 -10.02
C PRO A 60 -12.16 0.88 -9.47
N ALA A 61 -12.49 -0.41 -9.57
CA ALA A 61 -13.75 -0.99 -9.09
C ALA A 61 -13.59 -2.39 -8.47
N LYS A 62 -12.35 -2.78 -8.10
CA LYS A 62 -12.05 -4.12 -7.57
C LYS A 62 -11.33 -4.01 -6.25
N THR A 63 -11.62 -4.93 -5.33
CA THR A 63 -10.82 -5.14 -4.12
C THR A 63 -9.47 -5.74 -4.54
N PRO A 64 -8.35 -4.99 -4.49
CA PRO A 64 -7.04 -5.54 -4.84
C PRO A 64 -6.68 -6.68 -3.89
N THR A 65 -5.86 -7.63 -4.36
CA THR A 65 -5.30 -8.66 -3.48
C THR A 65 -3.98 -8.20 -2.88
N VAL A 66 -3.55 -8.85 -1.79
CA VAL A 66 -2.22 -8.62 -1.22
C VAL A 66 -1.11 -8.86 -2.26
N GLU A 67 -1.25 -9.83 -3.17
CA GLU A 67 -0.28 -10.04 -4.25
C GLU A 67 -0.26 -8.92 -5.30
N ASN A 68 -1.29 -8.09 -5.42
CA ASN A 68 -1.25 -6.94 -6.33
C ASN A 68 -0.45 -5.77 -5.73
N VAL A 69 -0.18 -5.79 -4.42
CA VAL A 69 0.54 -4.74 -3.69
C VAL A 69 2.03 -5.07 -3.52
N GLN A 70 2.37 -6.36 -3.40
CA GLN A 70 3.76 -6.84 -3.25
C GLN A 70 4.48 -6.91 -4.58
#